data_AF-D2ZNZ7-F1
#
_entry.id   AF-D2ZNZ7-F1
#
_cell.length_a   1.000
_cell.length_b   1.000
_cell.length_c   1.000
_cell.angle_alpha   90.00
_cell.angle_beta   90.00
_cell.angle_gamma   90.00
#
_symmetry.space_group_name_H-M   'P 1'
#
loop_
_entity.id
_entity.type
_entity.pdbx_description
1 polymer ?
#
loop_
_entity_poly.entity_id
_entity_poly.type
_entity_poly.pdbx_seq_one_letter_code
_entity_poly.pdbx_strand_id
1 'polypeptide(L)'
;MIFKIINILTLYISTMKNQMFMGASTKQGYDIATKSREIIRGLIGDDIKDLAPAERDIVERIVHSTADPEYAKLVHMSADFVEAAMTSLRNKETILTDINMVKYGITQYEGEVECFIKNEEVKKIAKENQITRAAAAMRYAARNDFEGIVVSGNAPTAVFEAMDLYEKGEMNLKAIVGVPVGFVGAADSKEALRNSNIPNIIVEGPKGGTPIAVACVNSLIQNL
;
A
#
# COMPACT_ATOMS: atom_id res chain seq x y z
N MET A 1 21.97 -29.69 25.41
CA MET A 1 21.11 -29.88 24.23
C MET A 1 19.73 -29.25 24.41
N ILE A 2 19.06 -29.50 25.55
CA ILE A 2 17.72 -28.97 25.87
C ILE A 2 17.66 -27.42 25.92
N PHE A 3 18.66 -26.74 26.50
CA PHE A 3 18.72 -25.28 26.53
C PHE A 3 18.86 -24.60 25.15
N LYS A 4 19.50 -25.25 24.17
CA LYS A 4 19.57 -24.74 22.78
C LYS A 4 18.22 -24.87 22.07
N ILE A 5 17.47 -25.94 22.34
CA ILE A 5 16.14 -26.17 21.76
C ILE A 5 15.12 -25.17 22.33
N ILE A 6 15.17 -24.88 23.63
CA ILE A 6 14.30 -23.87 24.26
C ILE A 6 14.59 -22.46 23.71
N ASN A 7 15.86 -22.11 23.49
CA ASN A 7 16.20 -20.82 22.88
C ASN A 7 15.76 -20.74 21.42
N ILE A 8 15.87 -21.80 20.63
CA ILE A 8 15.35 -21.84 19.26
C ILE A 8 13.83 -21.73 19.27
N LEU A 9 13.12 -22.45 20.16
CA LEU A 9 11.66 -22.37 20.26
C LEU A 9 11.20 -20.97 20.72
N THR A 10 11.92 -20.34 21.64
CA THR A 10 11.61 -18.99 22.14
C THR A 10 11.90 -17.93 21.08
N LEU A 11 13.00 -18.08 20.32
CA LEU A 11 13.31 -17.23 19.18
C LEU A 11 12.29 -17.43 18.05
N TYR A 12 11.89 -18.68 17.76
CA TYR A 12 10.89 -19.04 16.77
C TYR A 12 9.48 -18.53 17.13
N ILE A 13 9.11 -18.59 18.41
CA ILE A 13 7.89 -17.98 18.95
C ILE A 13 7.99 -16.44 18.91
N SER A 14 9.18 -15.87 19.12
CA SER A 14 9.44 -14.42 19.00
C SER A 14 9.38 -13.94 17.56
N THR A 15 9.87 -14.71 16.57
CA THR A 15 9.72 -14.39 15.15
C THR A 15 8.29 -14.62 14.66
N MET A 16 7.60 -15.65 15.15
CA MET A 16 6.16 -15.80 14.91
C MET A 16 5.32 -14.67 15.53
N LYS A 17 5.74 -14.12 16.67
CA LYS A 17 5.11 -12.96 17.31
C LYS A 17 5.20 -11.67 16.48
N ASN A 18 6.04 -11.62 15.44
CA ASN A 18 6.17 -10.44 14.57
C ASN A 18 5.42 -10.53 13.24
N GLN A 19 4.80 -11.67 12.90
CA GLN A 19 4.10 -11.83 11.63
C GLN A 19 2.61 -11.50 11.75
N MET A 20 2.23 -10.33 11.22
CA MET A 20 0.86 -9.86 11.00
C MET A 20 -0.05 -9.89 12.24
N PHE A 21 0.34 -9.27 13.35
CA PHE A 21 -0.62 -8.96 14.41
C PHE A 21 -1.31 -7.64 14.12
N MET A 22 -2.49 -7.76 13.51
CA MET A 22 -3.36 -6.67 13.04
C MET A 22 -3.94 -5.84 14.19
N GLY A 23 -3.08 -5.23 15.01
CA GLY A 23 -3.46 -4.52 16.22
C GLY A 23 -3.91 -5.43 17.38
N ALA A 24 -3.77 -6.76 17.25
CA ALA A 24 -4.10 -7.69 18.32
C ALA A 24 -3.15 -7.51 19.51
N SER A 25 -3.71 -7.17 20.68
CA SER A 25 -2.96 -6.96 21.93
C SER A 25 -3.40 -7.87 23.07
N THR A 26 -4.47 -8.65 22.86
CA THR A 26 -5.05 -9.56 23.86
C THR A 26 -5.05 -10.99 23.34
N LYS A 27 -5.11 -11.97 24.25
CA LYS A 27 -5.19 -13.40 23.88
C LYS A 27 -6.31 -13.66 22.87
N GLN A 28 -7.52 -13.16 23.14
CA GLN A 28 -8.65 -13.31 22.22
C GLN A 28 -8.36 -12.69 20.85
N GLY A 29 -7.75 -11.49 20.82
CA GLY A 29 -7.34 -10.86 19.57
C GLY A 29 -6.33 -11.71 18.78
N TYR A 30 -5.37 -12.31 19.48
CA TYR A 30 -4.38 -13.22 18.89
C TYR A 30 -5.02 -14.49 18.32
N ASP A 31 -5.95 -15.09 19.06
CA ASP A 31 -6.67 -16.30 18.62
C ASP A 31 -7.51 -16.01 17.36
N ILE A 32 -8.21 -14.86 17.33
CA ILE A 32 -9.00 -14.43 16.17
C ILE A 32 -8.09 -14.18 14.95
N ALA A 33 -7.00 -13.44 15.13
CA ALA A 33 -6.07 -13.12 14.04
C ALA A 33 -5.45 -14.39 13.44
N THR A 34 -5.03 -15.32 14.30
CA THR A 34 -4.49 -16.63 13.89
C THR A 34 -5.53 -17.42 13.12
N LYS A 35 -6.76 -17.51 13.64
CA LYS A 35 -7.81 -18.29 12.98
C LYS A 35 -8.21 -17.71 11.62
N SER A 36 -8.29 -16.38 11.53
CA SER A 36 -8.56 -15.69 10.28
C SER A 36 -7.49 -15.99 9.23
N ARG A 37 -6.21 -15.99 9.60
CA ARG A 37 -5.11 -16.30 8.68
C ARG A 37 -5.18 -17.74 8.16
N GLU A 38 -5.47 -18.71 9.03
CA GLU A 38 -5.67 -20.10 8.60
C GLU A 38 -6.76 -20.22 7.54
N ILE A 39 -7.89 -19.53 7.74
CA ILE A 39 -9.01 -19.52 6.79
C ILE A 39 -8.58 -18.88 5.48
N ILE A 40 -7.94 -17.70 5.52
CA ILE A 40 -7.47 -16.99 4.32
C ILE A 40 -6.53 -17.88 3.51
N ARG A 41 -5.50 -18.47 4.15
CA ARG A 41 -4.55 -19.36 3.46
C ARG A 41 -5.22 -20.58 2.85
N GLY A 42 -6.28 -21.10 3.48
CA GLY A 42 -7.09 -22.17 2.90
C GLY A 42 -7.88 -21.73 1.66
N LEU A 43 -8.25 -20.45 1.55
CA LEU A 43 -9.03 -19.90 0.44
C LEU A 43 -8.17 -19.48 -0.76
N ILE A 44 -7.00 -18.91 -0.51
CA ILE A 44 -6.16 -18.29 -1.56
C ILE A 44 -4.79 -18.96 -1.74
N GLY A 45 -4.51 -20.04 -1.02
CA GLY A 45 -3.16 -20.63 -0.94
C GLY A 45 -2.53 -20.95 -2.30
N ASP A 46 -3.32 -21.45 -3.25
CA ASP A 46 -2.85 -21.74 -4.62
C ASP A 46 -2.53 -20.47 -5.42
N ASP A 47 -3.26 -19.38 -5.19
CA ASP A 47 -3.09 -18.09 -5.88
C ASP A 47 -1.82 -17.35 -5.41
N ILE A 48 -1.36 -17.61 -4.17
CA ILE A 48 -0.22 -16.91 -3.54
C ILE A 48 1.02 -17.77 -3.32
N LYS A 49 1.03 -19.01 -3.82
CA LYS A 49 2.09 -20.00 -3.55
C LYS A 49 3.46 -19.56 -4.06
N ASP A 50 3.48 -18.86 -5.19
CA ASP A 50 4.71 -18.45 -5.89
C ASP A 50 5.17 -17.03 -5.48
N LEU A 51 4.37 -16.31 -4.68
CA LEU A 51 4.72 -15.00 -4.15
C LEU A 51 5.83 -15.09 -3.09
N ALA A 52 6.71 -14.11 -3.09
CA ALA A 52 7.69 -13.92 -2.03
C ALA A 52 6.99 -13.65 -0.67
N PRO A 53 7.66 -13.88 0.47
CA PRO A 53 7.02 -13.73 1.78
C PRO A 53 6.34 -12.37 2.01
N ALA A 54 7.01 -11.26 1.65
CA ALA A 54 6.46 -9.92 1.83
C ALA A 54 5.27 -9.64 0.89
N GLU A 55 5.33 -10.11 -0.36
CA GLU A 55 4.23 -10.03 -1.33
C GLU A 55 3.01 -10.81 -0.83
N ARG A 56 3.25 -12.01 -0.29
CA ARG A 56 2.22 -12.85 0.30
C ARG A 56 1.53 -12.17 1.48
N ASP A 57 2.30 -11.55 2.38
CA ASP A 57 1.76 -10.82 3.53
C ASP A 57 0.89 -9.63 3.08
N ILE A 58 1.29 -8.92 2.01
CA ILE A 58 0.46 -7.85 1.41
C ILE A 58 -0.88 -8.42 0.92
N VAL A 59 -0.86 -9.51 0.13
CA VAL A 59 -2.09 -10.10 -0.42
C VAL A 59 -2.98 -10.68 0.67
N GLU A 60 -2.43 -11.41 1.65
CA GLU A 60 -3.18 -11.94 2.80
C GLU A 60 -3.87 -10.80 3.58
N ARG A 61 -3.19 -9.67 3.78
CA ARG A 61 -3.75 -8.52 4.50
C ARG A 61 -4.83 -7.80 3.70
N ILE A 62 -4.72 -7.74 2.37
CA ILE A 62 -5.77 -7.21 1.49
C ILE A 62 -7.03 -8.09 1.55
N VAL A 63 -6.87 -9.41 1.45
CA VAL A 63 -8.01 -10.35 1.55
C VAL A 63 -8.64 -10.27 2.94
N HIS A 64 -7.84 -10.15 4.00
CA HIS A 64 -8.37 -9.96 5.35
C HIS A 64 -9.20 -8.67 5.47
N SER A 65 -8.69 -7.54 4.95
CA SER A 65 -9.35 -6.24 5.13
C SER A 65 -10.64 -6.09 4.34
N THR A 66 -10.86 -6.96 3.36
CA THR A 66 -12.01 -6.92 2.44
C THR A 66 -12.95 -8.12 2.59
N ALA A 67 -12.50 -9.20 3.24
CA ALA A 67 -13.15 -10.51 3.24
C ALA A 67 -13.46 -11.05 1.83
N ASP A 68 -12.65 -10.70 0.84
CA ASP A 68 -12.84 -11.04 -0.57
C ASP A 68 -11.60 -11.77 -1.12
N PRO A 69 -11.65 -13.11 -1.25
CA PRO A 69 -10.55 -13.91 -1.78
C PRO A 69 -10.16 -13.59 -3.22
N GLU A 70 -11.05 -12.97 -4.01
CA GLU A 70 -10.78 -12.67 -5.42
C GLU A 70 -9.60 -11.71 -5.58
N TYR A 71 -9.32 -10.86 -4.58
CA TYR A 71 -8.16 -9.96 -4.62
C TYR A 71 -6.84 -10.72 -4.80
N ALA A 72 -6.72 -11.97 -4.35
CA ALA A 72 -5.50 -12.76 -4.54
C ALA A 72 -5.15 -12.99 -6.03
N LYS A 73 -6.15 -12.93 -6.91
CA LYS A 73 -5.98 -13.10 -8.36
C LYS A 73 -5.82 -11.77 -9.09
N LEU A 74 -6.28 -10.68 -8.47
CA LEU A 74 -6.33 -9.35 -9.09
C LEU A 74 -5.15 -8.47 -8.69
N VAL A 75 -4.45 -8.80 -7.60
CA VAL A 75 -3.26 -8.05 -7.18
C VAL A 75 -2.11 -8.36 -8.14
N HIS A 76 -1.49 -7.31 -8.66
CA HIS A 76 -0.24 -7.39 -9.41
C HIS A 76 0.77 -6.44 -8.78
N MET A 77 2.01 -6.90 -8.65
CA MET A 77 3.15 -6.14 -8.14
C MET A 77 4.25 -6.16 -9.20
N SER A 78 4.89 -5.02 -9.45
CA SER A 78 6.13 -5.02 -10.21
C SER A 78 7.23 -5.71 -9.40
N ALA A 79 8.19 -6.34 -10.09
CA ALA A 79 9.22 -7.15 -9.44
C ALA A 79 10.08 -6.37 -8.42
N ASP A 80 10.18 -5.06 -8.59
CA ASP A 80 10.95 -4.13 -7.76
C ASP A 80 10.11 -3.37 -6.72
N PHE A 81 8.78 -3.53 -6.73
CA PHE A 81 7.86 -2.75 -5.88
C PHE A 81 8.19 -2.87 -4.40
N VAL A 82 8.29 -4.11 -3.89
CA VAL A 82 8.51 -4.35 -2.47
C VAL A 82 9.86 -3.77 -2.05
N GLU A 83 10.92 -4.00 -2.82
CA GLU A 83 12.25 -3.48 -2.49
C GLU A 83 12.28 -1.94 -2.49
N ALA A 84 11.73 -1.31 -3.53
CA ALA A 84 11.70 0.14 -3.66
C ALA A 84 10.89 0.80 -2.54
N ALA A 85 9.69 0.28 -2.25
CA ALA A 85 8.83 0.82 -1.21
C ALA A 85 9.46 0.64 0.18
N MET A 86 10.00 -0.54 0.48
CA MET A 86 10.66 -0.82 1.76
C MET A 86 11.91 0.06 1.97
N THR A 87 12.68 0.31 0.92
CA THR A 87 13.84 1.20 0.98
C THR A 87 13.43 2.63 1.30
N SER A 88 12.42 3.15 0.60
CA SER A 88 11.85 4.48 0.83
C SER A 88 11.36 4.64 2.28
N LEU A 89 10.61 3.65 2.79
CA LEU A 89 10.11 3.64 4.16
C LEU A 89 11.23 3.58 5.21
N ARG A 90 12.30 2.80 4.98
CA ARG A 90 13.47 2.75 5.88
C ARG A 90 14.23 4.08 5.93
N ASN A 91 14.27 4.79 4.81
CA ASN A 91 14.84 6.14 4.72
C ASN A 91 13.94 7.21 5.35
N LYS A 92 12.75 6.84 5.84
CA LYS A 92 11.75 7.75 6.41
C LYS A 92 11.21 8.78 5.41
N GLU A 93 11.24 8.45 4.13
CA GLU A 93 10.71 9.29 3.04
C GLU A 93 9.17 9.41 3.13
N THR A 94 8.58 10.39 2.47
CA THR A 94 7.18 10.76 2.68
C THR A 94 6.22 9.73 2.04
N ILE A 95 5.16 9.38 2.78
CA ILE A 95 3.99 8.70 2.22
C ILE A 95 2.95 9.74 1.84
N LEU A 96 2.79 10.01 0.54
CA LEU A 96 1.79 10.94 0.04
C LEU A 96 0.50 10.21 -0.34
N THR A 97 -0.62 10.61 0.26
CA THR A 97 -1.92 9.97 0.04
C THR A 97 -2.87 10.85 -0.76
N ASP A 98 -3.69 10.24 -1.62
CA ASP A 98 -4.67 10.96 -2.44
C ASP A 98 -5.84 11.54 -1.64
N ILE A 99 -6.27 10.86 -0.57
CA ILE A 99 -7.35 11.29 0.32
C ILE A 99 -7.04 11.05 1.80
N ASN A 100 -7.66 11.85 2.67
CA ASN A 100 -7.42 11.78 4.12
C ASN A 100 -7.77 10.41 4.73
N MET A 101 -8.75 9.68 4.18
CA MET A 101 -9.12 8.36 4.71
C MET A 101 -7.96 7.35 4.58
N VAL A 102 -7.18 7.44 3.51
CA VAL A 102 -5.97 6.62 3.34
C VAL A 102 -4.92 7.04 4.37
N LYS A 103 -4.65 8.34 4.49
CA LYS A 103 -3.73 8.87 5.52
C LYS A 103 -4.07 8.39 6.92
N TYR A 104 -5.34 8.46 7.34
CA TYR A 104 -5.74 8.06 8.69
C TYR A 104 -5.68 6.56 8.94
N GLY A 105 -5.72 5.74 7.88
CA GLY A 105 -5.58 4.28 8.02
C GLY A 105 -4.14 3.81 8.12
N ILE A 106 -3.17 4.61 7.68
CA ILE A 106 -1.74 4.29 7.77
C ILE A 106 -1.29 4.55 9.20
N THR A 107 -0.75 3.52 9.86
CA THR A 107 -0.35 3.58 11.26
C THR A 107 1.08 3.08 11.44
N GLN A 108 1.72 3.49 12.53
CA GLN A 108 3.04 3.00 12.97
C GLN A 108 4.22 3.35 12.03
N TYR A 109 4.00 4.19 11.02
CA TYR A 109 5.11 4.76 10.26
C TYR A 109 5.82 5.85 11.08
N GLU A 110 7.15 5.76 11.18
CA GLU A 110 7.96 6.76 11.89
C GLU A 110 8.25 8.02 11.05
N GLY A 111 8.10 7.94 9.72
CA GLY A 111 8.24 9.08 8.82
C GLY A 111 6.94 9.87 8.65
N GLU A 112 6.89 10.72 7.62
CA GLU A 112 5.75 11.58 7.37
C GLU A 112 4.67 10.91 6.50
N VAL A 113 3.41 11.08 6.90
CA VAL A 113 2.24 10.69 6.10
C VAL A 113 1.42 11.93 5.76
N GLU A 114 1.44 12.32 4.50
CA GLU A 114 0.88 13.58 4.03
C GLU A 114 -0.37 13.40 3.16
N CYS A 115 -1.22 14.42 3.17
CA CYS A 115 -2.40 14.49 2.31
C CYS A 115 -2.79 15.93 2.10
N PHE A 116 -2.64 16.43 0.86
CA PHE A 116 -2.91 17.83 0.54
C PHE A 116 -4.30 18.07 -0.04
N ILE A 117 -5.18 17.07 -0.09
CA ILE A 117 -6.51 17.17 -0.75
C ILE A 117 -7.42 18.31 -0.20
N LYS A 118 -7.14 18.79 1.02
CA LYS A 118 -7.86 19.91 1.67
C LYS A 118 -7.07 21.23 1.68
N ASN A 119 -5.81 21.25 1.25
CA ASN A 119 -4.97 22.44 1.21
C ASN A 119 -5.58 23.52 0.29
N GLU A 120 -5.57 24.79 0.70
CA GLU A 120 -6.20 25.88 -0.07
C GLU A 120 -5.47 26.15 -1.40
N GLU A 121 -4.14 26.06 -1.43
CA GLU A 121 -3.36 26.17 -2.68
C GLU A 121 -3.66 25.00 -3.63
N VAL A 122 -3.85 23.79 -3.11
CA VAL A 122 -4.30 22.65 -3.95
C VAL A 122 -5.66 22.92 -4.58
N LYS A 123 -6.62 23.49 -3.83
CA LYS A 123 -7.93 23.86 -4.40
C LYS A 123 -7.79 24.92 -5.48
N LYS A 124 -6.89 25.89 -5.29
CA LYS A 124 -6.58 26.92 -6.28
C LYS A 124 -5.98 26.31 -7.55
N ILE A 125 -4.94 25.47 -7.43
CA ILE A 125 -4.33 24.73 -8.55
C ILE A 125 -5.39 23.93 -9.32
N ALA A 126 -6.24 23.19 -8.61
CA ALA A 126 -7.31 22.40 -9.21
C ALA A 126 -8.26 23.27 -10.06
N LYS A 127 -8.69 24.41 -9.51
CA LYS A 127 -9.59 25.35 -10.20
C LYS A 127 -8.92 26.03 -11.39
N GLU A 128 -7.70 26.50 -11.24
CA GLU A 128 -6.97 27.20 -12.31
C GLU A 128 -6.65 26.27 -13.49
N ASN A 129 -6.31 25.02 -13.21
CA ASN A 129 -5.91 24.04 -14.23
C ASN A 129 -7.07 23.17 -14.71
N GLN A 130 -8.29 23.33 -14.17
CA GLN A 130 -9.47 22.51 -14.47
C GLN A 130 -9.23 20.99 -14.27
N ILE A 131 -8.48 20.64 -13.22
CA ILE A 131 -8.19 19.25 -12.83
C ILE A 131 -8.81 18.91 -11.48
N THR A 132 -8.84 17.62 -11.15
CA THR A 132 -9.29 17.17 -9.83
C THR A 132 -8.35 17.66 -8.72
N ARG A 133 -8.87 17.79 -7.49
CA ARG A 133 -8.05 18.11 -6.32
C ARG A 133 -6.97 17.07 -6.03
N ALA A 134 -7.22 15.80 -6.35
CA ALA A 134 -6.26 14.73 -6.10
C ALA A 134 -5.05 14.83 -7.06
N ALA A 135 -5.29 15.11 -8.34
CA ALA A 135 -4.22 15.44 -9.29
C ALA A 135 -3.47 16.72 -8.87
N ALA A 136 -4.20 17.78 -8.51
CA ALA A 136 -3.60 19.02 -8.03
C ALA A 136 -2.74 18.82 -6.75
N ALA A 137 -3.10 17.89 -5.88
CA ALA A 137 -2.31 17.55 -4.70
C ALA A 137 -0.96 16.91 -5.07
N MET A 138 -0.91 16.09 -6.13
CA MET A 138 0.36 15.54 -6.64
C MET A 138 1.27 16.65 -7.20
N ARG A 139 0.71 17.56 -8.01
CA ARG A 139 1.45 18.75 -8.49
C ARG A 139 1.97 19.60 -7.34
N TYR A 140 1.15 19.81 -6.32
CA TYR A 140 1.56 20.57 -5.15
C TYR A 140 2.71 19.89 -4.43
N ALA A 141 2.62 18.59 -4.17
CA ALA A 141 3.70 17.84 -3.52
C ALA A 141 5.01 17.87 -4.32
N ALA A 142 4.94 17.63 -5.63
CA ALA A 142 6.10 17.71 -6.53
C ALA A 142 6.81 19.08 -6.46
N ARG A 143 6.05 20.19 -6.39
CA ARG A 143 6.59 21.55 -6.22
C ARG A 143 7.16 21.84 -4.83
N ASN A 144 6.88 20.99 -3.84
CA ASN A 144 7.34 21.14 -2.46
C ASN A 144 8.30 19.99 -2.10
N ASP A 145 9.20 19.66 -3.03
CA ASP A 145 10.31 18.74 -2.84
C ASP A 145 9.90 17.35 -2.32
N PHE A 146 8.73 16.85 -2.73
CA PHE A 146 8.28 15.51 -2.37
C PHE A 146 9.31 14.45 -2.80
N GLU A 147 9.65 13.57 -1.85
CA GLU A 147 10.41 12.35 -2.07
C GLU A 147 9.74 11.21 -1.29
N GLY A 148 9.44 10.10 -1.97
CA GLY A 148 8.91 8.90 -1.32
C GLY A 148 7.89 8.14 -2.14
N ILE A 149 6.85 7.60 -1.47
CA ILE A 149 5.83 6.77 -2.10
C ILE A 149 4.48 7.49 -2.22
N VAL A 150 3.78 7.27 -3.34
CA VAL A 150 2.41 7.73 -3.54
C VAL A 150 1.43 6.60 -3.28
N VAL A 151 0.36 6.87 -2.54
CA VAL A 151 -0.67 5.90 -2.19
C VAL A 151 -2.03 6.45 -2.60
N SER A 152 -2.60 5.87 -3.65
CA SER A 152 -3.94 6.22 -4.12
C SER A 152 -4.91 5.07 -3.89
N GLY A 153 -5.84 5.30 -2.95
CA GLY A 153 -6.94 4.37 -2.68
C GLY A 153 -8.25 4.77 -3.35
N ASN A 154 -8.35 5.96 -3.95
CA ASN A 154 -9.64 6.50 -4.40
C ASN A 154 -9.60 7.19 -5.76
N ALA A 155 -8.55 7.96 -6.08
CA ALA A 155 -8.55 8.87 -7.21
C ALA A 155 -7.66 8.36 -8.37
N PRO A 156 -8.24 7.83 -9.47
CA PRO A 156 -7.48 7.46 -10.66
C PRO A 156 -6.63 8.60 -11.22
N THR A 157 -7.15 9.82 -11.13
CA THR A 157 -6.45 11.03 -11.58
C THR A 157 -5.20 11.35 -10.76
N ALA A 158 -5.09 10.89 -9.51
CA ALA A 158 -3.87 11.03 -8.73
C ALA A 158 -2.78 10.10 -9.23
N VAL A 159 -3.14 8.88 -9.64
CA VAL A 159 -2.21 7.90 -10.24
C VAL A 159 -1.67 8.45 -11.56
N PHE A 160 -2.56 8.85 -12.48
CA PHE A 160 -2.14 9.42 -13.77
C PHE A 160 -1.22 10.65 -13.61
N GLU A 161 -1.57 11.56 -12.70
CA GLU A 161 -0.77 12.76 -12.48
C GLU A 161 0.61 12.44 -11.86
N ALA A 162 0.69 11.50 -10.91
CA ALA A 162 1.97 11.08 -10.34
C ALA A 162 2.88 10.42 -11.39
N MET A 163 2.30 9.63 -12.30
CA MET A 163 3.04 9.04 -13.42
C MET A 163 3.59 10.12 -14.36
N ASP A 164 2.74 11.07 -14.78
CA ASP A 164 3.14 12.17 -15.67
C ASP A 164 4.25 13.04 -15.05
N LEU A 165 4.17 13.35 -13.76
CA LEU A 165 5.20 14.09 -13.04
C LEU A 165 6.52 13.30 -12.92
N TYR A 166 6.45 11.99 -12.70
CA TYR A 166 7.64 11.13 -12.67
C TYR A 166 8.32 11.06 -14.04
N GLU A 167 7.57 10.87 -15.11
CA GLU A 167 8.10 10.79 -16.49
C GLU A 167 8.79 12.10 -16.91
N LYS A 168 8.31 13.24 -16.40
CA LYS A 168 8.92 14.57 -16.61
C LYS A 168 10.14 14.83 -15.72
N GLY A 169 10.43 13.97 -14.75
CA GLY A 169 11.48 14.19 -13.76
C GLY A 169 11.15 15.29 -12.75
N GLU A 170 9.87 15.60 -12.56
CA GLU A 170 9.39 16.67 -11.68
C GLU A 170 9.06 16.17 -10.27
N MET A 171 9.03 14.85 -10.04
CA MET A 171 8.66 14.25 -8.75
C MET A 171 9.62 13.10 -8.40
N ASN A 172 10.21 13.15 -7.20
CA ASN A 172 11.12 12.11 -6.70
C ASN A 172 10.33 10.90 -6.16
N LEU A 173 9.60 10.23 -7.05
CA LEU A 173 8.73 9.11 -6.74
C LEU A 173 9.49 7.79 -6.72
N LYS A 174 9.38 7.04 -5.61
CA LYS A 174 10.03 5.72 -5.46
C LYS A 174 9.12 4.56 -5.81
N ALA A 175 7.84 4.66 -5.47
CA ALA A 175 6.84 3.63 -5.77
C ALA A 175 5.42 4.18 -5.71
N ILE A 176 4.47 3.49 -6.35
CA ILE A 176 3.03 3.80 -6.28
C ILE A 176 2.23 2.59 -5.77
N VAL A 177 1.46 2.81 -4.71
CA VAL A 177 0.32 1.95 -4.35
C VAL A 177 -0.92 2.47 -5.09
N GLY A 178 -1.16 1.94 -6.29
CA GLY A 178 -2.17 2.43 -7.22
C GLY A 178 -3.40 1.54 -7.20
N VAL A 179 -4.25 1.71 -6.19
CA VAL A 179 -5.46 0.89 -6.01
C VAL A 179 -6.74 1.71 -5.94
N PRO A 180 -6.95 2.72 -6.80
CA PRO A 180 -8.21 3.45 -6.83
C PRO A 180 -9.38 2.51 -7.17
N VAL A 181 -10.50 2.71 -6.47
CA VAL A 181 -11.78 2.06 -6.77
C VAL A 181 -12.60 2.94 -7.70
N GLY A 182 -13.35 2.33 -8.61
CA GLY A 182 -14.35 3.06 -9.39
C GLY A 182 -14.67 2.43 -10.73
N PHE A 183 -15.72 2.97 -11.36
CA PHE A 183 -16.21 2.54 -12.67
C PHE A 183 -15.73 3.43 -13.82
N VAL A 184 -15.03 4.53 -13.52
CA VAL A 184 -14.52 5.48 -14.51
C VAL A 184 -13.05 5.73 -14.21
N GLY A 185 -12.17 5.43 -15.18
CA GLY A 185 -10.73 5.69 -15.13
C GLY A 185 -9.93 4.81 -14.16
N ALA A 186 -10.56 4.11 -13.21
CA ALA A 186 -9.84 3.29 -12.23
C ALA A 186 -9.08 2.14 -12.89
N ALA A 187 -9.77 1.32 -13.70
CA ALA A 187 -9.12 0.24 -14.44
C ALA A 187 -8.01 0.78 -15.36
N ASP A 188 -8.29 1.85 -16.11
CA ASP A 188 -7.34 2.46 -17.05
C ASP A 188 -6.09 3.00 -16.34
N SER A 189 -6.25 3.68 -15.20
CA SER A 189 -5.12 4.22 -14.42
C SER A 189 -4.20 3.12 -13.89
N LYS A 190 -4.78 1.98 -13.51
CA LYS A 190 -4.04 0.85 -12.95
C LYS A 190 -3.34 0.05 -14.03
N GLU A 191 -3.99 -0.11 -15.19
CA GLU A 191 -3.37 -0.74 -16.34
C GLU A 191 -2.23 0.14 -16.91
N ALA A 192 -2.42 1.46 -16.96
CA ALA A 192 -1.34 2.38 -17.34
C ALA A 192 -0.16 2.27 -16.35
N LEU A 193 -0.44 2.28 -15.05
CA LEU A 193 0.59 2.15 -14.01
C LEU A 193 1.33 0.80 -14.11
N ARG A 194 0.60 -0.30 -14.30
CA ARG A 194 1.16 -1.64 -14.45
C ARG A 194 2.17 -1.72 -15.60
N ASN A 195 1.89 -1.02 -16.70
CA ASN A 195 2.74 -1.00 -17.90
C ASN A 195 3.83 0.09 -17.86
N SER A 196 3.94 0.84 -16.76
CA SER A 196 4.97 1.86 -16.57
C SER A 196 6.27 1.28 -16.00
N ASN A 197 7.33 2.09 -15.98
CA ASN A 197 8.61 1.74 -15.34
C ASN A 197 8.67 2.14 -13.85
N ILE A 198 7.54 2.52 -13.25
CA ILE A 198 7.49 2.96 -11.84
C ILE A 198 7.21 1.72 -10.98
N PRO A 199 7.99 1.47 -9.91
CA PRO A 199 7.70 0.36 -8.99
C PRO A 199 6.28 0.49 -8.42
N ASN A 200 5.45 -0.53 -8.57
CA ASN A 200 4.02 -0.40 -8.27
C ASN A 200 3.34 -1.68 -7.79
N ILE A 201 2.20 -1.45 -7.10
CA ILE A 201 1.18 -2.46 -6.85
C ILE A 201 -0.17 -1.92 -7.31
N ILE A 202 -0.94 -2.77 -8.00
CA ILE A 202 -2.29 -2.49 -8.46
C ILE A 202 -3.24 -3.64 -8.12
N VAL A 203 -4.54 -3.37 -8.22
CA VAL A 203 -5.59 -4.38 -8.28
C VAL A 203 -6.31 -4.24 -9.61
N GLU A 204 -6.35 -5.27 -10.45
CA GLU A 204 -6.99 -5.20 -11.76
C GLU A 204 -8.50 -4.86 -11.71
N GLY A 205 -9.00 -4.26 -12.77
CA GLY A 205 -10.42 -3.96 -12.95
C GLY A 205 -10.94 -2.78 -12.11
N PRO A 206 -12.23 -2.74 -11.72
CA PRO A 206 -12.82 -1.61 -10.98
C PRO A 206 -12.62 -1.68 -9.45
N LYS A 207 -12.19 -2.84 -8.93
CA LYS A 207 -11.97 -3.06 -7.49
C LYS A 207 -10.76 -2.29 -6.97
N GLY A 208 -10.75 -1.99 -5.68
CA GLY A 208 -9.72 -1.17 -5.04
C GLY A 208 -10.29 -0.52 -3.80
N GLY A 209 -9.71 0.60 -3.38
CA GLY A 209 -10.25 1.40 -2.29
C GLY A 209 -9.24 1.67 -1.19
N THR A 210 -9.65 2.54 -0.28
CA THR A 210 -8.93 2.82 0.98
C THR A 210 -8.52 1.56 1.75
N PRO A 211 -9.37 0.51 1.93
CA PRO A 211 -8.97 -0.66 2.72
C PRO A 211 -7.81 -1.43 2.10
N ILE A 212 -7.70 -1.45 0.76
CA ILE A 212 -6.63 -2.12 0.02
C ILE A 212 -5.35 -1.30 0.14
N ALA A 213 -5.43 0.01 -0.11
CA ALA A 213 -4.29 0.93 0.00
C ALA A 213 -3.67 0.87 1.40
N VAL A 214 -4.51 0.94 2.43
CA VAL A 214 -4.09 0.89 3.84
C VAL A 214 -3.54 -0.49 4.21
N ALA A 215 -4.16 -1.57 3.75
CA ALA A 215 -3.66 -2.92 3.99
C ALA A 215 -2.26 -3.11 3.40
N CYS A 216 -2.04 -2.67 2.16
CA CYS A 216 -0.74 -2.75 1.50
C CYS A 216 0.34 -1.99 2.28
N VAL A 217 0.12 -0.70 2.55
CA VAL A 217 1.11 0.16 3.21
C VAL A 217 1.41 -0.32 4.62
N ASN A 218 0.40 -0.67 5.41
CA ASN A 218 0.64 -1.17 6.76
C ASN A 218 1.32 -2.55 6.76
N SER A 219 1.13 -3.37 5.71
CA SER A 219 1.87 -4.64 5.55
C SER A 219 3.36 -4.38 5.33
N LEU A 220 3.69 -3.41 4.47
CA LEU A 220 5.07 -2.97 4.26
C LEU A 220 5.70 -2.44 5.56
N ILE A 221 5.01 -1.53 6.26
CA ILE A 221 5.50 -0.95 7.54
C ILE A 221 5.76 -2.04 8.58
N GLN A 222 4.89 -3.05 8.67
CA GLN A 222 5.06 -4.15 9.61
C GLN A 222 6.27 -5.05 9.30
N ASN A 223 6.71 -5.05 8.04
CA ASN A 223 7.84 -5.84 7.57
C ASN A 223 9.18 -5.06 7.57
N LEU A 224 9.21 -3.82 8.10
CA LEU A 224 10.40 -2.94 8.06
C LEU A 224 11.64 -3.53 8.72
#